data_AF-A0A0L0VZE6-F1
#
_entry.id   AF-A0A0L0VZE6-F1
#
_cell.length_a   1.000
_cell.length_b   1.000
_cell.length_c   1.000
_cell.angle_alpha   90.00
_cell.angle_beta   90.00
_cell.angle_gamma   90.00
#
_symmetry.space_group_name_H-M   'P 1'
#
loop_
_entity.id
_entity.type
_entity.pdbx_description
1 polymer ?
#
loop_
_entity_poly.entity_id
_entity_poly.type
_entity_poly.pdbx_seq_one_letter_code
_entity_poly.pdbx_strand_id
1 'polypeptide(L)'
;MGNAEPEHSSAKGKGVEVTFKGDEQVYHNPKSQVRLQQPLIDRLFEVSDDHPSASRQAILDSSIQQKLKADRERLQKLGDEVDSKVREAFRKQSSSQQTKDDHKSNSSAQLMEEISSIKDRVQQRRNEHTSEFLPEITQARSAIATCLKQYKDQPLKCTEQVDNFKKVVRNLESKFITSMQ
;
A
#
# COMPACT_ATOMS: atom_id res chain seq x y z
N MET A 1 5.11 67.98 19.57
CA MET A 1 4.63 66.98 18.60
C MET A 1 4.20 65.77 19.44
N GLY A 2 2.95 65.34 19.58
CA GLY A 2 1.85 65.34 18.62
C GLY A 2 1.63 63.91 18.11
N ASN A 3 0.75 63.16 18.80
CA ASN A 3 0.00 61.94 18.43
C ASN A 3 0.70 60.59 18.15
N ALA A 4 0.26 59.56 18.89
CA ALA A 4 -0.45 58.39 18.33
C ALA A 4 -1.12 57.60 19.47
N GLU A 5 -2.41 57.85 19.71
CA GLU A 5 -3.30 56.97 20.47
C GLU A 5 -3.56 55.68 19.67
N PRO A 6 -3.57 54.47 20.28
CA PRO A 6 -4.23 53.33 19.67
C PRO A 6 -5.73 53.44 19.93
N GLU A 7 -6.48 53.65 18.85
CA GLU A 7 -7.93 53.69 18.83
C GLU A 7 -8.55 52.41 19.42
N HIS A 8 -9.07 52.50 20.64
CA HIS A 8 -9.98 51.50 21.19
C HIS A 8 -11.38 51.72 20.60
N SER A 9 -11.65 51.09 19.46
CA SER A 9 -13.00 51.05 18.91
C SER A 9 -13.87 50.07 19.71
N SER A 10 -14.60 50.60 20.70
CA SER A 10 -15.63 49.85 21.43
C SER A 10 -16.92 49.80 20.60
N ALA A 11 -17.14 48.72 19.86
CA ALA A 11 -18.40 48.49 19.16
C ALA A 11 -19.49 48.04 20.17
N LYS A 12 -20.29 48.98 20.65
CA LYS A 12 -21.36 48.74 21.63
C LYS A 12 -22.62 48.18 20.96
N GLY A 13 -22.57 46.89 20.62
CA GLY A 13 -23.78 46.09 20.32
C GLY A 13 -24.52 45.74 21.62
N LYS A 14 -25.85 45.75 21.61
CA LYS A 14 -26.72 45.58 22.78
C LYS A 14 -26.34 44.36 23.64
N GLY A 15 -25.59 44.59 24.73
CA GLY A 15 -25.49 43.69 25.88
C GLY A 15 -24.36 42.65 25.88
N VAL A 16 -23.40 42.71 24.96
CA VAL A 16 -22.21 41.84 24.95
C VAL A 16 -20.97 42.71 24.83
N GLU A 17 -20.05 42.58 25.78
CA GLU A 17 -18.77 43.26 25.78
C GLU A 17 -17.75 42.35 25.08
N VAL A 18 -17.10 42.84 24.04
CA VAL A 18 -16.12 42.07 23.26
C VAL A 18 -14.75 42.67 23.54
N THR A 19 -13.87 41.86 24.11
CA THR A 19 -12.48 42.24 24.39
C THR A 19 -11.58 41.50 23.41
N PHE A 20 -10.74 42.26 22.71
CA PHE A 20 -9.77 41.72 21.76
C PHE A 20 -8.40 41.67 22.44
N LYS A 21 -7.79 40.48 22.52
CA LYS A 21 -6.43 40.31 23.05
C LYS A 21 -5.58 39.62 21.97
N GLY A 22 -4.94 40.42 21.12
CA GLY A 22 -4.28 39.92 19.92
C GLY A 22 -5.29 39.46 18.86
N ASP A 23 -5.03 38.33 18.22
CA ASP A 23 -5.90 37.76 17.17
C ASP A 23 -7.14 37.01 17.73
N GLU A 24 -7.28 36.90 19.05
CA GLU A 24 -8.36 36.17 19.71
C GLU A 24 -9.48 37.13 20.15
N GLN A 25 -10.71 36.85 19.71
CA GLN A 25 -11.92 37.60 20.07
C GLN A 25 -12.64 36.91 21.23
N VAL A 26 -12.69 37.55 22.41
CA VAL A 26 -13.39 37.00 23.58
C VAL A 26 -14.70 37.76 23.79
N TYR A 27 -15.82 37.02 23.76
CA TYR A 27 -17.17 37.55 23.93
C TYR A 27 -17.64 37.36 25.39
N HIS A 28 -17.88 38.45 26.11
CA HIS A 28 -18.42 38.44 27.47
C HIS A 28 -19.86 38.97 27.50
N ASN A 29 -20.82 38.12 27.92
CA ASN A 29 -22.18 38.55 28.20
C ASN A 29 -22.38 38.81 29.70
N PRO A 30 -22.37 40.07 30.17
CA PRO A 30 -22.52 40.38 31.59
C PRO A 30 -23.91 40.03 32.16
N LYS A 31 -24.95 39.88 31.33
CA LYS A 31 -26.30 39.52 31.79
C LYS A 31 -26.49 38.04 32.06
N SER A 32 -25.57 37.19 31.62
CA SER A 32 -25.60 35.75 31.84
C SER A 32 -24.47 35.29 32.78
N GLN A 33 -24.02 36.13 33.71
CA GLN A 33 -23.16 35.68 34.80
C GLN A 33 -23.95 34.70 35.68
N VAL A 34 -23.90 33.42 35.31
CA VAL A 34 -24.44 32.34 36.12
C VAL A 34 -23.50 32.21 37.32
N ARG A 35 -23.90 32.77 38.47
CA ARG A 35 -23.23 32.47 39.75
C ARG A 35 -23.54 31.02 40.09
N LEU A 36 -22.64 30.13 39.70
CA LEU A 36 -22.67 28.75 40.17
C LEU A 36 -22.51 28.78 41.69
N GLN A 37 -23.38 28.07 42.40
CA GLN A 37 -23.26 27.96 43.85
C GLN A 37 -21.96 27.22 44.18
N GLN A 38 -21.23 27.65 45.23
CA GLN A 38 -20.03 26.99 45.75
C GLN A 38 -20.10 25.45 45.74
N PRO A 39 -21.16 24.79 46.28
CA PRO A 39 -21.26 23.33 46.26
C PRO A 39 -21.38 22.70 44.86
N LEU A 40 -21.84 23.46 43.86
CA LEU A 40 -21.88 23.02 42.47
C LEU A 40 -20.50 23.14 41.83
N ILE A 41 -19.77 24.22 42.15
CA ILE A 41 -18.39 24.44 41.74
C ILE A 41 -17.49 23.34 42.33
N ASP A 42 -17.63 23.03 43.62
CA ASP A 42 -16.89 21.97 44.30
C ASP A 42 -17.16 20.61 43.65
N ARG A 43 -18.41 20.31 43.27
CA ARG A 43 -18.74 19.10 42.50
C ARG A 43 -18.13 19.07 41.10
N LEU A 44 -18.06 20.21 40.42
CA LEU A 44 -17.42 20.31 39.10
C LEU A 44 -15.90 20.10 39.22
N PHE A 45 -15.29 20.59 40.29
CA PHE A 45 -13.88 20.37 40.61
C PHE A 45 -13.59 18.93 41.09
N GLU A 46 -14.49 18.29 41.84
CA GLU A 46 -14.38 16.86 42.20
C GLU A 46 -14.51 15.94 40.97
N VAL A 47 -15.25 16.36 39.94
CA VAL A 47 -15.36 15.62 38.66
C VAL A 47 -14.16 15.89 37.74
N SER A 48 -13.15 16.63 38.20
CA SER A 48 -11.91 16.91 37.45
C SER A 48 -10.88 15.78 37.54
N ASP A 49 -11.21 14.63 38.15
CA ASP A 49 -10.43 13.42 37.96
C ASP A 49 -10.52 12.97 36.49
N ASP A 50 -9.41 12.47 35.93
CA ASP A 50 -9.23 12.03 34.54
C ASP A 50 -10.25 10.97 34.04
N HIS A 51 -11.20 10.55 34.88
CA HIS A 51 -12.15 9.48 34.62
C HIS A 51 -13.59 9.84 35.02
N PRO A 52 -14.59 9.58 34.16
CA PRO A 52 -15.99 9.83 34.47
C PRO A 52 -16.49 8.92 35.61
N SER A 53 -17.47 9.41 36.37
CA SER A 53 -18.13 8.59 37.41
C SER A 53 -18.74 7.30 36.82
N ALA A 54 -18.83 6.24 37.62
CA ALA A 54 -19.30 4.93 37.16
C ALA A 54 -20.67 4.96 36.45
N SER A 55 -21.59 5.81 36.92
CA SER A 55 -22.91 5.98 36.28
C SER A 55 -22.81 6.68 34.92
N ARG A 56 -21.93 7.70 34.80
CA ARG A 56 -21.66 8.37 33.52
C ARG A 56 -20.95 7.44 32.55
N GLN A 57 -20.00 6.64 33.02
CA GLN A 57 -19.30 5.64 32.22
C GLN A 57 -20.29 4.61 31.63
N ALA A 58 -21.23 4.10 32.43
CA ALA A 58 -22.25 3.16 31.94
C ALA A 58 -23.14 3.74 30.82
N ILE A 59 -23.51 5.03 30.92
CA ILE A 59 -24.29 5.72 29.89
C ILE A 59 -23.45 5.89 28.61
N LEU A 60 -22.18 6.28 28.76
CA LEU A 60 -21.26 6.42 27.62
C LEU A 60 -21.04 5.07 26.93
N ASP A 61 -20.78 4.00 27.69
CA ASP A 61 -20.58 2.66 27.16
C ASP A 61 -21.81 2.16 26.40
N SER A 62 -23.02 2.38 26.93
CA SER A 62 -24.27 2.05 26.24
C SER A 62 -24.42 2.81 24.91
N SER A 63 -24.09 4.11 24.90
CA SER A 63 -24.11 4.92 23.68
C SER A 63 -23.08 4.43 22.65
N ILE A 64 -21.88 4.09 23.11
CA ILE A 64 -20.79 3.57 22.26
C ILE A 64 -21.20 2.21 21.67
N GLN A 65 -21.76 1.31 22.48
CA GLN A 65 -22.25 0.01 22.02
C GLN A 65 -23.36 0.17 20.97
N GLN A 66 -24.28 1.11 21.18
CA GLN A 66 -25.34 1.39 20.20
C GLN A 66 -24.77 1.92 18.88
N LYS A 67 -23.80 2.84 18.92
CA LYS A 67 -23.12 3.35 17.72
C LYS A 67 -22.36 2.25 16.99
N LEU A 68 -21.58 1.45 17.71
CA LEU A 68 -20.83 0.31 17.16
C LEU A 68 -21.78 -0.68 16.46
N LYS A 69 -22.94 -0.96 17.05
CA LYS A 69 -23.94 -1.83 16.44
C LYS A 69 -24.49 -1.24 15.14
N ALA A 70 -24.88 0.04 15.15
CA ALA A 70 -25.38 0.72 13.97
C ALA A 70 -24.33 0.80 12.85
N ASP A 71 -23.07 1.07 13.19
CA ASP A 71 -21.97 1.12 12.24
C ASP A 71 -21.67 -0.26 11.66
N ARG A 72 -21.71 -1.32 12.48
CA ARG A 72 -21.54 -2.70 12.01
C ARG A 72 -22.63 -3.09 11.02
N GLU A 73 -23.90 -2.79 11.32
CA GLU A 73 -25.02 -3.06 10.41
C GLU A 73 -24.89 -2.25 9.10
N ARG A 74 -24.45 -0.99 9.18
CA ARG A 74 -24.17 -0.16 8.01
C ARG A 74 -23.04 -0.74 7.14
N LEU A 75 -21.94 -1.15 7.75
CA LEU A 75 -20.80 -1.75 7.06
C LEU A 75 -21.16 -3.09 6.42
N GLN A 76 -21.97 -3.92 7.07
CA GLN A 76 -22.48 -5.15 6.48
C GLN A 76 -23.30 -4.87 5.22
N LYS A 77 -24.24 -3.91 5.27
CA LYS A 77 -25.04 -3.53 4.09
C LYS A 77 -24.18 -3.01 2.94
N LEU A 78 -23.17 -2.19 3.24
CA LEU A 78 -22.21 -1.70 2.24
C LEU A 78 -21.38 -2.84 1.65
N GLY A 79 -20.94 -3.78 2.49
CA GLY A 79 -20.23 -5.00 2.06
C GLY A 79 -21.09 -5.83 1.11
N ASP A 80 -22.34 -6.12 1.49
CA ASP A 80 -23.28 -6.87 0.66
C ASP A 80 -23.56 -6.18 -0.68
N GLU A 81 -23.68 -4.85 -0.68
CA GLU A 81 -23.87 -4.04 -1.89
C GLU A 81 -22.65 -4.11 -2.81
N VAL A 82 -21.44 -3.95 -2.27
CA VAL A 82 -20.19 -4.07 -3.03
C VAL A 82 -20.04 -5.48 -3.59
N ASP A 83 -20.26 -6.50 -2.77
CA ASP A 83 -20.18 -7.91 -3.21
C ASP A 83 -21.21 -8.22 -4.29
N SER A 84 -22.42 -7.65 -4.21
CA SER A 84 -23.44 -7.76 -5.25
C SER A 84 -22.96 -7.10 -6.55
N LYS A 85 -22.43 -5.86 -6.48
CA LYS A 85 -21.89 -5.14 -7.64
C LYS A 85 -20.71 -5.87 -8.27
N VAL A 86 -19.80 -6.43 -7.46
CA VAL A 86 -18.66 -7.23 -7.94
C VAL A 86 -19.15 -8.49 -8.63
N ARG A 87 -20.10 -9.22 -8.03
CA ARG A 87 -20.71 -10.40 -8.67
C ARG A 87 -21.43 -10.05 -9.97
N GLU A 88 -22.14 -8.93 -10.03
CA GLU A 88 -22.80 -8.47 -11.24
C GLU A 88 -21.79 -8.05 -12.32
N ALA A 89 -20.73 -7.33 -11.95
CA ALA A 89 -19.66 -6.95 -12.86
C ALA A 89 -18.94 -8.20 -13.41
N PHE A 90 -18.65 -9.17 -12.55
CA PHE A 90 -18.05 -10.44 -12.95
C PHE A 90 -18.99 -11.24 -13.87
N ARG A 91 -20.30 -11.29 -13.55
CA ARG A 91 -21.31 -11.92 -14.42
C ARG A 91 -21.39 -11.23 -15.77
N LYS A 92 -21.39 -9.90 -15.83
CA LYS A 92 -21.39 -9.12 -17.08
C LYS A 92 -20.12 -9.36 -17.89
N GLN A 93 -18.96 -9.38 -17.24
CA GLN A 93 -17.69 -9.71 -17.88
C GLN A 93 -17.73 -11.13 -18.43
N SER A 94 -18.08 -12.11 -17.60
CA SER A 94 -18.20 -13.52 -17.98
C SER A 94 -19.20 -13.71 -19.11
N SER A 95 -20.37 -13.06 -19.10
CA SER A 95 -21.36 -13.17 -20.18
C SER A 95 -20.96 -12.43 -21.45
N SER A 96 -20.24 -11.29 -21.34
CA SER A 96 -19.66 -10.59 -22.49
C SER A 96 -18.51 -11.37 -23.12
N GLN A 97 -17.84 -12.21 -22.33
CA GLN A 97 -16.81 -13.14 -22.78
C GLN A 97 -17.47 -14.38 -23.38
N GLN A 98 -18.49 -14.94 -22.73
CA GLN A 98 -19.28 -16.08 -23.22
C GLN A 98 -20.00 -15.78 -24.55
N THR A 99 -20.53 -14.57 -24.77
CA THR A 99 -21.14 -14.22 -26.07
C THR A 99 -20.13 -13.99 -27.20
N LYS A 100 -18.84 -13.79 -26.88
CA LYS A 100 -17.73 -13.86 -27.86
C LYS A 100 -17.13 -15.27 -27.98
N ASP A 101 -17.32 -16.10 -26.96
CA ASP A 101 -16.77 -17.46 -26.84
C ASP A 101 -17.83 -18.57 -26.99
N ASP A 102 -19.09 -18.27 -27.32
CA ASP A 102 -20.15 -19.28 -27.53
C ASP A 102 -19.99 -20.02 -28.88
N HIS A 103 -18.99 -19.64 -29.67
CA HIS A 103 -18.41 -20.48 -30.74
C HIS A 103 -17.11 -21.21 -30.32
N LYS A 104 -16.60 -20.96 -29.12
CA LYS A 104 -15.37 -21.53 -28.55
C LYS A 104 -15.75 -22.43 -27.37
N SER A 105 -16.51 -23.48 -27.67
CA SER A 105 -16.70 -24.60 -26.75
C SER A 105 -15.33 -25.17 -26.36
N ASN A 106 -14.85 -24.84 -25.16
CA ASN A 106 -14.00 -25.64 -24.26
C ASN A 106 -13.20 -26.78 -24.91
N SER A 107 -12.38 -26.49 -25.92
CA SER A 107 -11.56 -27.53 -26.53
C SER A 107 -10.25 -27.56 -25.78
N SER A 108 -10.02 -28.61 -25.01
CA SER A 108 -8.71 -28.95 -24.47
C SER A 108 -7.60 -28.86 -25.53
N ALA A 109 -7.93 -29.04 -26.82
CA ALA A 109 -7.01 -28.81 -27.93
C ALA A 109 -6.55 -27.35 -28.07
N GLN A 110 -7.44 -26.37 -27.89
CA GLN A 110 -7.07 -24.94 -27.93
C GLN A 110 -6.24 -24.55 -26.70
N LEU A 111 -6.56 -25.08 -25.52
CA LEU A 111 -5.73 -24.87 -24.33
C LEU A 111 -4.34 -25.50 -24.52
N MET A 112 -4.26 -26.70 -25.10
CA MET A 112 -2.99 -27.37 -25.41
C MET A 112 -2.18 -26.58 -26.45
N GLU A 113 -2.85 -25.95 -27.42
CA GLU A 113 -2.22 -25.08 -28.41
C GLU A 113 -1.75 -23.74 -27.82
N GLU A 114 -2.51 -23.17 -26.89
CA GLU A 114 -2.09 -22.00 -26.13
C GLU A 114 -0.89 -22.34 -25.22
N ILE A 115 -0.88 -23.50 -24.57
CA ILE A 115 0.25 -23.99 -23.77
C ILE A 115 1.47 -24.26 -24.66
N SER A 116 1.31 -24.87 -25.83
CA SER A 116 2.42 -25.09 -26.75
C SER A 116 2.98 -23.78 -27.27
N SER A 117 2.13 -22.82 -27.63
CA SER A 117 2.54 -21.47 -28.03
C SER A 117 3.31 -20.74 -26.93
N ILE A 118 2.86 -20.83 -25.67
CA ILE A 118 3.59 -20.25 -24.54
C ILE A 118 4.94 -20.96 -24.34
N LYS A 119 4.98 -22.29 -24.43
CA LYS A 119 6.22 -23.07 -24.33
C LYS A 119 7.21 -22.68 -25.42
N ASP A 120 6.76 -22.53 -26.65
CA ASP A 120 7.59 -22.16 -27.79
C ASP A 120 8.12 -20.73 -27.63
N ARG A 121 7.29 -19.78 -27.18
CA ARG A 121 7.72 -18.41 -26.88
C ARG A 121 8.76 -18.35 -25.74
N VAL A 122 8.61 -19.18 -24.72
CA VAL A 122 9.58 -19.29 -23.62
C VAL A 122 10.89 -19.93 -24.09
N GLN A 123 10.81 -20.99 -24.90
CA GLN A 123 12.01 -21.61 -25.48
C GLN A 123 12.73 -20.66 -26.44
N GLN A 124 12.00 -19.94 -27.29
CA GLN A 124 12.57 -18.96 -28.20
C GLN A 124 13.31 -17.87 -27.43
N ARG A 125 12.68 -17.27 -26.41
CA ARG A 125 13.33 -16.26 -25.55
C ARG A 125 14.58 -16.83 -24.86
N ARG A 126 14.50 -18.05 -24.34
CA ARG A 126 15.66 -18.72 -23.69
C ARG A 126 16.79 -18.96 -24.69
N ASN A 127 16.47 -19.39 -25.91
CA ASN A 127 17.43 -19.68 -26.95
C ASN A 127 18.08 -18.41 -27.48
N GLU A 128 17.32 -17.34 -27.70
CA GLU A 128 17.84 -16.02 -28.10
C GLU A 128 18.88 -15.54 -27.07
N HIS A 129 18.52 -15.53 -25.79
CA HIS A 129 19.44 -15.11 -24.72
C HIS A 129 20.62 -16.06 -24.49
N THR A 130 20.49 -17.35 -24.79
CA THR A 130 21.60 -18.30 -24.60
C THR A 130 22.53 -18.32 -25.81
N SER A 131 22.00 -18.13 -27.02
CA SER A 131 22.71 -18.25 -28.29
C SER A 131 23.86 -17.26 -28.44
N GLU A 132 23.70 -16.04 -27.92
CA GLU A 132 24.73 -15.00 -27.93
C GLU A 132 25.99 -15.41 -27.16
N PHE A 133 25.84 -16.29 -26.18
CA PHE A 133 26.90 -16.64 -25.22
C PHE A 133 27.47 -18.05 -25.39
N LEU A 134 26.78 -18.92 -26.12
CA LEU A 134 27.30 -20.23 -26.53
C LEU A 134 28.71 -20.17 -27.18
N PRO A 135 29.05 -19.23 -28.09
CA PRO A 135 30.38 -19.20 -28.69
C PRO A 135 31.49 -18.91 -27.67
N GLU A 136 31.25 -18.02 -26.71
CA GLU A 136 32.25 -17.64 -25.71
C GLU A 136 32.51 -18.78 -24.70
N ILE A 137 31.45 -19.47 -24.27
CA ILE A 137 31.57 -20.66 -23.40
C ILE A 137 32.29 -21.80 -24.13
N THR A 138 31.92 -22.06 -25.38
CA THR A 138 32.49 -23.18 -26.15
C THR A 138 33.98 -22.94 -26.41
N GLN A 139 34.37 -21.69 -26.68
CA GLN A 139 35.77 -21.30 -26.80
C GLN A 139 36.53 -21.50 -25.47
N ALA A 140 36.02 -20.98 -24.35
CA ALA A 140 36.65 -21.13 -23.04
C ALA A 140 36.77 -22.61 -22.63
N ARG A 141 35.74 -23.41 -22.90
CA ARG A 141 35.74 -24.87 -22.68
C ARG A 141 36.77 -25.57 -23.55
N SER A 142 36.90 -25.19 -24.83
CA SER A 142 37.92 -25.75 -25.72
C SER A 142 39.34 -25.40 -25.26
N ALA A 143 39.56 -24.21 -24.71
CA ALA A 143 40.86 -23.79 -24.20
C ALA A 143 41.29 -24.64 -23.00
N ILE A 144 40.37 -24.94 -22.08
CA ILE A 144 40.62 -25.88 -20.98
C ILE A 144 40.94 -27.27 -21.53
N ALA A 145 40.12 -27.78 -22.45
CA ALA A 145 40.30 -29.11 -23.00
C ALA A 145 41.65 -29.25 -23.74
N THR A 146 42.09 -28.22 -24.46
CA THR A 146 43.40 -28.18 -25.12
C THR A 146 44.53 -28.15 -24.09
N CYS A 147 44.43 -27.31 -23.05
CA CYS A 147 45.44 -27.25 -21.99
C CYS A 147 45.57 -28.59 -21.24
N LEU A 148 44.45 -29.21 -20.86
CA LEU A 148 44.45 -30.51 -20.17
C LEU A 148 44.99 -31.63 -21.06
N LYS A 149 44.77 -31.57 -22.37
CA LYS A 149 45.37 -32.52 -23.32
C LYS A 149 46.89 -32.35 -23.45
N GLN A 150 47.39 -31.12 -23.32
CA GLN A 150 48.80 -30.80 -23.40
C GLN A 150 49.56 -31.12 -22.10
N TYR A 151 48.92 -30.92 -20.93
CA TYR A 151 49.50 -31.15 -19.61
C TYR A 151 48.78 -32.27 -18.86
N LYS A 152 48.77 -33.48 -19.43
CA LYS A 152 48.04 -34.64 -18.87
C LYS A 152 48.46 -35.00 -17.44
N ASP A 153 49.75 -34.93 -17.15
CA ASP A 153 50.30 -35.29 -15.84
C ASP A 153 50.39 -34.10 -14.86
N GLN A 154 50.07 -32.89 -15.33
CA GLN A 154 50.16 -31.64 -14.55
C GLN A 154 48.96 -30.72 -14.81
N PRO A 155 47.73 -31.13 -14.46
CA PRO A 155 46.51 -30.34 -14.69
C PRO A 155 46.51 -28.99 -13.94
N LEU A 156 47.31 -28.87 -12.87
CA LEU A 156 47.48 -27.64 -12.10
C LEU A 156 48.09 -26.48 -12.93
N LYS A 157 48.70 -26.75 -14.09
CA LYS A 157 49.18 -25.71 -15.01
C LYS A 157 48.05 -25.02 -15.77
N CYS A 158 46.84 -25.58 -15.78
CA CYS A 158 45.70 -25.07 -16.53
C CYS A 158 44.75 -24.17 -15.73
N THR A 159 45.21 -23.64 -14.59
CA THR A 159 44.40 -22.81 -13.69
C THR A 159 43.95 -21.50 -14.35
N GLU A 160 44.78 -20.90 -15.19
CA GLU A 160 44.44 -19.66 -15.91
C GLU A 160 43.24 -19.86 -16.86
N GLN A 161 43.22 -20.97 -17.61
CA GLN A 161 42.14 -21.31 -18.54
C GLN A 161 40.84 -21.63 -17.77
N VAL A 162 40.97 -22.25 -16.60
CA VAL A 162 39.84 -22.51 -15.69
C VAL A 162 39.30 -21.19 -15.10
N ASP A 163 40.15 -20.26 -14.71
CA ASP A 163 39.71 -18.98 -14.16
C ASP A 163 39.08 -18.08 -15.22
N ASN A 164 39.56 -18.14 -16.46
CA ASN A 164 38.90 -17.48 -17.58
C ASN A 164 37.49 -18.06 -17.82
N PHE A 165 37.36 -19.40 -17.83
CA PHE A 165 36.05 -20.04 -17.94
C PHE A 165 35.10 -19.65 -16.81
N LYS A 166 35.57 -19.59 -15.56
CA LYS A 166 34.75 -19.12 -14.43
C LYS A 166 34.28 -17.68 -14.61
N LYS A 167 35.11 -16.78 -15.15
CA LYS A 167 34.74 -15.39 -15.44
C LYS A 167 33.64 -15.33 -16.49
N VAL A 168 33.78 -16.08 -17.59
CA VAL A 168 32.76 -16.18 -18.63
C VAL A 168 31.45 -16.70 -18.02
N VAL A 169 31.48 -17.82 -17.29
CA VAL A 169 30.28 -18.39 -16.66
C VAL A 169 29.59 -17.41 -15.70
N ARG A 170 30.33 -16.70 -14.85
CA ARG A 170 29.73 -15.70 -13.93
C ARG A 170 29.04 -14.55 -14.66
N ASN A 171 29.61 -14.09 -15.78
CA ASN A 171 28.98 -13.05 -16.61
C ASN A 171 27.64 -13.55 -17.17
N LEU A 172 27.59 -14.82 -17.58
CA LEU A 172 26.38 -15.44 -18.09
C LEU A 172 25.33 -15.68 -17.04
N GLU A 173 25.73 -16.19 -15.87
CA GLU A 173 24.84 -16.35 -14.73
C GLU A 173 24.24 -15.01 -14.34
N SER A 174 25.05 -13.94 -14.28
CA SER A 174 24.55 -12.59 -14.00
C SER A 174 23.51 -12.13 -15.04
N LYS A 175 23.81 -12.23 -16.34
CA LYS A 175 22.90 -11.82 -17.41
C LYS A 175 21.63 -12.66 -17.46
N PHE A 176 21.74 -13.96 -17.19
CA PHE A 176 20.61 -14.88 -17.13
C PHE A 176 19.70 -14.61 -15.93
N ILE A 177 20.26 -14.28 -14.77
CA ILE A 177 19.49 -13.89 -13.59
C ILE A 177 18.78 -12.56 -13.85
N THR A 178 19.45 -11.57 -14.47
CA THR A 178 18.83 -10.29 -14.82
C THR A 178 17.71 -10.44 -15.86
N SER A 179 17.78 -11.40 -16.79
CA SER A 179 16.72 -11.61 -17.78
C SER A 179 15.49 -12.36 -17.24
N MET A 180 15.60 -12.95 -16.05
CA MET A 180 14.51 -13.64 -15.34
C MET A 180 13.75 -12.73 -14.37
N GLN A 181 14.27 -11.54 -14.07
CA GLN A 181 13.74 -10.59 -13.09
C GLN A 181 12.89 -9.51 -13.76
#